data_AF-B1XTZ8-F1
#
_entry.id   AF-B1XTZ8-F1
#
_cell.length_a   1.000
_cell.length_b   1.000
_cell.length_c   1.000
_cell.angle_alpha   90.00
_cell.angle_beta   90.00
_cell.angle_gamma   90.00
#
_symmetry.space_group_name_H-M   'P 1'
#
loop_
_entity.id
_entity.type
_entity.pdbx_description
1 polymer ?
#
loop_
_entity_poly.entity_id
_entity_poly.type
_entity_poly.pdbx_seq_one_letter_code
_entity_poly.pdbx_strand_id
1 'polypeptide(L)' 'MIVGGNIDHSTRTMTTAIALETSKGDLPLALALGIVLLGIVLIANLFTFIVRQVAGHRYG' A
#
# COMPACT_ATOMS: atom_id res chain seq x y z
N MET A 1 13.97 -3.91 -17.35
CA MET A 1 13.72 -2.52 -16.90
C MET A 1 12.54 -2.55 -15.94
N ILE A 2 12.78 -2.39 -14.64
CA ILE A 2 11.68 -2.11 -13.69
C ILE A 2 11.57 -0.59 -13.65
N VAL A 3 10.56 -0.07 -14.34
CA VAL A 3 10.20 1.36 -14.32
C VAL A 3 9.57 1.63 -12.95
N GLY A 4 10.41 1.89 -11.95
CA GLY A 4 9.98 2.16 -10.58
C GLY A 4 11.16 2.12 -9.60
N GLY A 5 11.66 3.29 -9.22
CA GLY A 5 12.41 3.49 -7.98
C GLY A 5 13.67 2.65 -7.75
N ASN A 6 14.42 2.31 -8.80
CA ASN A 6 15.64 1.49 -8.73
C ASN A 6 16.91 2.28 -8.27
N ILE A 7 16.77 3.36 -7.49
CA ILE A 7 17.89 4.00 -6.81
C ILE A 7 18.08 3.28 -5.48
N ASP A 8 19.29 2.79 -5.24
CA ASP A 8 19.68 1.94 -4.11
C ASP A 8 18.96 2.33 -2.82
N HIS A 9 17.99 1.47 -2.41
CA HIS A 9 17.24 1.52 -1.16
C HIS A 9 16.43 2.79 -0.85
N SER A 10 16.49 3.85 -1.66
CA SER A 10 15.95 5.17 -1.31
C SER A 10 14.55 5.46 -1.86
N THR A 11 14.07 4.70 -2.86
CA THR A 11 12.79 4.98 -3.55
C THR A 11 11.94 3.75 -3.83
N ARG A 12 12.17 2.64 -3.13
CA ARG A 12 11.33 1.44 -3.30
C ARG A 12 9.97 1.66 -2.65
N THR A 13 8.94 1.82 -3.48
CA THR A 13 7.56 1.75 -3.02
C THR A 13 7.24 0.31 -2.64
N MET A 14 6.36 0.14 -1.64
CA MET A 14 5.98 -1.17 -1.10
C MET A 14 5.47 -2.12 -2.19
N THR A 15 4.74 -1.61 -3.19
CA THR A 15 4.24 -2.37 -4.34
C THR A 15 5.36 -2.90 -5.26
N THR A 16 6.43 -2.14 -5.46
CA THR A 16 7.60 -2.60 -6.23
C THR A 16 8.42 -3.64 -5.45
N ALA A 17 8.51 -3.52 -4.12
CA ALA A 17 9.15 -4.54 -3.28
C ALA A 17 8.41 -5.88 -3.35
N ILE A 18 7.07 -5.86 -3.29
CA ILE A 18 6.22 -7.06 -3.45
C ILE A 18 6.46 -7.72 -4.81
N ALA A 19 6.49 -6.94 -5.89
CA ALA A 19 6.74 -7.45 -7.24
C ALA A 19 8.15 -8.06 -7.40
N LEU A 20 9.17 -7.45 -6.78
CA LEU A 20 10.54 -7.96 -6.79
C LEU A 20 10.66 -9.27 -6.04
N GLU A 21 10.04 -9.37 -4.87
CA GLU A 21 10.10 -10.57 -4.03
C GLU A 21 9.31 -11.74 -4.66
N THR A 22 8.18 -11.44 -5.30
CA THR A 22 7.45 -12.39 -6.14
C THR A 22 8.31 -12.89 -7.31
N SER A 23 9.05 -11.98 -7.97
CA SER A 23 9.94 -12.31 -9.09
C SER A 23 11.19 -13.11 -8.68
N LYS A 24 11.59 -13.05 -7.41
CA LYS A 24 12.65 -13.89 -6.83
C LYS A 24 12.17 -15.27 -6.40
N GLY A 25 10.84 -15.50 -6.37
CA GLY A 25 10.24 -16.76 -5.93
C GLY A 25 9.93 -16.84 -4.44
N ASP A 26 10.16 -15.78 -3.65
CA ASP A 26 9.76 -15.73 -2.23
C ASP A 26 8.32 -15.21 -2.11
N LEU A 27 7.39 -16.10 -2.46
CA LEU A 27 5.95 -15.85 -2.34
C LEU A 27 5.49 -15.57 -0.89
N PRO A 28 6.00 -16.27 0.16
CA PRO A 28 5.61 -16.00 1.53
C PRO A 28 5.85 -14.54 1.94
N LEU A 29 7.03 -13.99 1.65
CA LEU A 29 7.37 -12.60 1.99
C LEU A 29 6.53 -11.60 1.18
N ALA A 30 6.34 -11.87 -0.11
CA ALA A 30 5.50 -11.03 -0.99
C ALA A 30 4.05 -10.96 -0.51
N LEU A 31 3.47 -12.10 -0.11
CA LEU A 31 2.10 -12.19 0.39
C LEU A 31 1.94 -11.48 1.74
N ALA A 32 2.90 -11.64 2.65
CA ALA A 32 2.89 -10.94 3.94
C ALA A 32 2.88 -9.41 3.75
N LEU A 33 3.75 -8.90 2.88
CA LEU A 33 3.81 -7.47 2.54
C LEU A 33 2.52 -6.99 1.85
N GLY A 34 1.93 -7.82 0.99
CA GLY A 34 0.65 -7.53 0.34
C GLY A 34 -0.52 -7.39 1.32
N ILE A 35 -0.63 -8.31 2.30
CA ILE A 35 -1.68 -8.26 3.33
C ILE A 35 -1.53 -7.01 4.20
N VAL A 36 -0.29 -6.66 4.59
CA VAL A 36 -0.02 -5.43 5.37
C VAL A 36 -0.45 -4.18 4.59
N LEU A 37 -0.07 -4.10 3.30
CA LEU A 37 -0.46 -2.98 2.44
C LEU A 37 -1.99 -2.84 2.33
N LEU A 38 -2.69 -3.96 2.13
CA LEU A 38 -4.16 -3.97 2.08
C LEU A 38 -4.81 -3.50 3.39
N GLY A 39 -4.26 -3.92 4.53
CA GLY A 39 -4.73 -3.47 5.84
C GLY A 39 -4.59 -1.94 6.01
N ILE A 40 -3.45 -1.38 5.63
CA ILE A 40 -3.20 0.07 5.70
C ILE A 40 -4.18 0.83 4.80
N VAL A 41 -4.39 0.37 3.57
CA VAL A 41 -5.29 1.03 2.62
C VAL A 41 -6.74 1.00 3.12
N LEU A 42 -7.20 -0.13 3.67
CA LEU A 42 -8.54 -0.25 4.24
C LEU A 42 -8.74 0.70 5.42
N ILE A 43 -7.78 0.77 6.34
CA ILE A 43 -7.84 1.68 7.49
C ILE A 43 -7.87 3.14 7.02
N ALA A 44 -6.99 3.50 6.09
CA ALA A 44 -6.93 4.85 5.54
C ALA A 44 -8.26 5.22 4.86
N ASN A 45 -8.83 4.30 4.07
CA ASN A 45 -10.10 4.54 3.37
C ASN A 45 -11.29 4.63 4.34
N LEU A 46 -11.32 3.80 5.39
CA LEU A 46 -12.33 3.89 6.43
C LEU A 46 -12.21 5.21 7.20
N PHE A 47 -10.99 5.63 7.51
CA PHE A 47 -10.74 6.91 8.16
C PHE A 47 -11.24 8.08 7.30
N THR A 48 -10.90 8.12 6.01
CA THR A 48 -11.39 9.18 5.12
C THR A 48 -12.92 9.14 4.98
N PHE A 49 -13.53 7.96 4.95
CA PHE A 49 -14.97 7.80 4.93
C PHE A 49 -15.63 8.40 6.18
N ILE A 50 -15.12 8.08 7.38
CA ILE A 50 -15.63 8.62 8.65
C ILE A 50 -15.47 10.14 8.69
N VAL A 51 -14.30 10.66 8.32
CA VAL A 51 -14.04 12.11 8.28
C VAL A 51 -15.02 12.80 7.34
N ARG A 52 -15.28 12.24 6.15
CA ARG A 52 -16.26 12.78 5.20
C ARG A 52 -17.69 12.69 5.73
N GLN A 53 -18.05 11.60 6.41
CA GLN A 53 -19.38 11.42 7.00
C GLN A 53 -19.65 12.43 8.13
N VAL A 54 -18.66 12.67 9.00
CA VAL A 54 -18.74 13.66 10.08
C VAL A 54 -18.76 15.09 9.51
N ALA A 55 -17.95 15.36 8.49
CA ALA A 55 -17.96 16.66 7.82
C ALA A 55 -19.29 16.92 7.09
N GLY A 56 -19.82 15.92 6.38
CA GLY A 56 -21.09 16.01 5.66
C GLY A 56 -22.29 16.29 6.56
N HIS A 57 -22.27 15.82 7.81
CA HIS A 57 -23.31 16.14 8.81
C HIS A 57 -23.32 17.61 9.26
N ARG A 58 -22.28 18.40 8.96
CA ARG A 58 -22.20 19.83 9.30
C ARG A 58 -22.48 20.79 8.14
N TYR A 59 -22.63 20.28 6.92
CA TYR A 59 -22.94 21.07 5.71
C TYR A 59 -24.34 20.77 5.14
N GLY A 60 -25.20 20.07 5.89
CA GLY A 60 -26.61 19.84 5.57
C GLY A 60 -27.53 20.50 6.58
#